data_AF-A0A356WJ02-F1
#
_entry.id   AF-A0A356WJ02-F1
#
_cell.length_a   1.000
_cell.length_b   1.000
_cell.length_c   1.000
_cell.angle_alpha   90.00
_cell.angle_beta   90.00
_cell.angle_gamma   90.00
#
_symmetry.space_group_name_H-M   'P 1'
#
loop_
_entity.id
_entity.type
_entity.pdbx_description
1 polymer ?
#
loop_
_entity_poly.entity_id
_entity_poly.type
_entity_poly.pdbx_seq_one_letter_code
_entity_poly.pdbx_strand_id
1 'polypeptide(L)'
;MRVVVKIGTSSITTSEGSINSAAVSSLCEEVALLRKLNHEVLIVTSGAVAGGVAALKLGKRPTDMPTLQALAAAGQSRLMQEYNVQLDRHQLVGE
;
A
#
# COMPACT_ATOMS: atom_id res chain seq x y z
N MET A 1 -16.35 14.04 8.98
CA MET A 1 -16.69 12.60 9.12
C MET A 1 -15.40 11.81 9.23
N ARG A 2 -15.41 10.66 9.90
CA ARG A 2 -14.29 9.72 9.94
C ARG A 2 -14.55 8.56 8.97
N VAL A 3 -13.61 8.28 8.07
CA VAL A 3 -13.71 7.24 7.05
C VAL A 3 -12.54 6.27 7.21
N VAL A 4 -12.84 4.97 7.24
CA VAL A 4 -11.82 3.91 7.20
C VAL A 4 -11.91 3.23 5.85
N VAL A 5 -10.87 3.35 5.03
CA VAL A 5 -10.84 2.76 3.69
C VAL A 5 -9.93 1.54 3.72
N LYS A 6 -10.53 0.36 3.51
CA LYS A 6 -9.78 -0.89 3.39
C LYS A 6 -9.45 -1.17 1.93
N ILE A 7 -8.17 -1.37 1.65
CA ILE A 7 -7.66 -1.62 0.30
C ILE A 7 -7.18 -3.07 0.19
N GLY A 8 -7.72 -3.78 -0.81
CA GLY A 8 -7.32 -5.15 -1.14
C GLY A 8 -6.00 -5.21 -1.88
N THR A 9 -5.31 -6.36 -1.80
CA THR A 9 -4.02 -6.56 -2.49
C THR A 9 -4.15 -6.25 -3.97
N SER A 10 -5.16 -6.80 -4.65
CA SER A 10 -5.40 -6.58 -6.08
C SER A 10 -5.67 -5.12 -6.47
N SER A 11 -6.07 -4.27 -5.53
CA SER A 11 -6.32 -2.85 -5.78
C SER A 11 -5.02 -2.04 -5.86
N ILE A 12 -3.93 -2.51 -5.26
CA ILE A 12 -2.65 -1.79 -5.16
C ILE A 12 -1.45 -2.61 -5.61
N THR A 13 -1.68 -3.77 -6.23
CA THR A 13 -0.64 -4.57 -6.88
C THR A 13 -0.95 -4.83 -8.35
N THR A 14 0.10 -5.00 -9.16
CA THR A 14 -0.01 -5.45 -10.55
C THR A 14 -0.32 -6.95 -10.62
N SER A 15 -0.54 -7.47 -11.83
CA SER A 15 -0.80 -8.90 -12.04
C SER A 15 0.38 -9.78 -11.63
N GLU A 16 1.59 -9.22 -11.66
CA GLU A 16 2.86 -9.82 -11.26
C GLU A 16 3.12 -9.68 -9.74
N GLY A 17 2.18 -9.07 -9.00
CA GLY A 17 2.27 -8.90 -7.54
C GLY A 17 3.16 -7.75 -7.07
N SER A 18 3.72 -6.96 -8.00
CA SER A 18 4.46 -5.74 -7.67
C SER A 18 3.53 -4.62 -7.22
N ILE A 19 4.00 -3.65 -6.45
CA ILE A 19 3.17 -2.50 -6.02
C ILE A 19 2.81 -1.66 -7.25
N ASN A 20 1.53 -1.40 -7.45
CA ASN A 20 1.03 -0.58 -8.53
C ASN A 20 1.03 0.89 -8.10
N SER A 21 2.11 1.60 -8.42
CA SER A 21 2.31 3.02 -8.07
C SER A 21 1.17 3.92 -8.58
N ALA A 22 0.65 3.67 -9.78
CA ALA A 22 -0.46 4.48 -10.33
C ALA A 22 -1.75 4.31 -9.51
N ALA A 23 -2.06 3.08 -9.09
CA ALA A 23 -3.22 2.83 -8.24
C ALA A 23 -3.05 3.45 -6.84
N VAL A 24 -1.85 3.40 -6.25
CA VAL A 24 -1.57 4.06 -4.97
C VAL A 24 -1.67 5.58 -5.10
N SER A 25 -1.15 6.16 -6.19
CA SER A 25 -1.28 7.61 -6.49
C SER A 25 -2.74 8.05 -6.54
N SER A 26 -3.56 7.36 -7.34
CA SER A 26 -4.99 7.68 -7.47
C SER A 26 -5.74 7.59 -6.14
N LEU A 27 -5.43 6.58 -5.32
CA LEU A 27 -5.99 6.47 -3.97
C LEU A 27 -5.56 7.66 -3.07
N CYS A 28 -4.29 8.06 -3.13
CA CYS A 28 -3.79 9.18 -2.33
C CYS A 28 -4.39 10.53 -2.77
N GLU A 29 -4.69 10.69 -4.05
CA GLU A 29 -5.41 11.86 -4.58
C GLU A 29 -6.83 11.95 -4.00
N GLU A 30 -7.57 10.83 -3.96
CA GLU A 30 -8.90 10.79 -3.34
C GLU A 30 -8.85 11.07 -1.83
N VAL A 31 -7.85 10.51 -1.14
CA VAL A 31 -7.61 10.77 0.29
C VAL A 31 -7.34 12.26 0.52
N ALA A 32 -6.50 12.88 -0.32
CA ALA A 32 -6.20 14.30 -0.23
C ALA A 32 -7.43 15.18 -0.48
N LEU A 33 -8.31 14.80 -1.40
CA LEU A 33 -9.58 15.49 -1.62
C LEU A 33 -10.46 15.43 -0.36
N LEU A 34 -10.62 14.26 0.25
CA LEU A 34 -11.41 14.10 1.48
C LEU A 34 -10.81 14.88 2.65
N ARG A 35 -9.48 14.90 2.78
CA ARG A 35 -8.78 15.71 3.79
C ARG A 35 -9.05 17.21 3.63
N LYS A 36 -9.03 17.72 2.40
CA LYS A 36 -9.38 19.13 2.09
C LYS A 36 -10.83 19.48 2.47
N LEU A 37 -11.72 18.50 2.48
CA LEU A 37 -13.12 18.64 2.93
C LEU A 37 -13.28 18.45 4.45
N ASN A 38 -12.19 18.53 5.23
CA ASN A 38 -12.17 18.35 6.68
C ASN A 38 -12.69 16.97 7.12
N HIS A 39 -12.44 15.93 6.32
CA HIS A 39 -12.66 14.55 6.75
C HIS A 39 -11.38 13.94 7.32
N GLU A 40 -11.57 12.99 8.23
CA GLU A 40 -10.50 12.20 8.80
C GLU A 40 -10.49 10.85 8.10
N VAL A 41 -9.34 10.47 7.53
CA VAL A 41 -9.24 9.29 6.66
C VAL A 41 -8.18 8.35 7.18
N LEU A 42 -8.55 7.10 7.42
CA LEU A 42 -7.65 6.03 7.83
C LEU A 42 -7.56 5.00 6.71
N ILE A 43 -6.33 4.75 6.23
CA ILE A 43 -6.07 3.75 5.20
C ILE A 43 -5.67 2.44 5.87
N VAL A 44 -6.37 1.36 5.53
CA VAL A 44 -6.00 -0.02 5.91
C VAL A 44 -5.63 -0.78 4.64
N THR A 45 -4.34 -0.94 4.39
CA THR A 45 -3.85 -1.52 3.12
C THR A 45 -3.34 -2.95 3.27
N SER A 46 -3.59 -3.76 2.26
CA SER A 46 -3.04 -5.12 2.12
C SER A 46 -1.76 -5.06 1.25
N GLY A 47 -1.30 -6.18 0.69
CA GLY A 47 -0.25 -6.17 -0.34
C GLY A 47 1.20 -6.27 0.12
N ALA A 48 1.49 -6.17 1.43
CA ALA A 48 2.86 -6.33 1.95
C ALA A 48 3.52 -7.65 1.51
N VAL A 49 2.82 -8.78 1.66
CA VAL A 49 3.34 -10.09 1.21
C VAL A 49 3.56 -10.13 -0.30
N ALA A 50 2.64 -9.57 -1.09
CA ALA A 50 2.77 -9.55 -2.55
C ALA A 50 3.99 -8.70 -2.98
N GLY A 51 4.16 -7.53 -2.35
CA GLY A 51 5.34 -6.70 -2.49
C GLY A 51 6.63 -7.44 -2.13
N GLY A 52 6.60 -8.29 -1.09
CA GLY A 52 7.73 -9.16 -0.72
C GLY A 52 8.04 -10.23 -1.76
N VAL A 53 7.02 -10.90 -2.30
CA VAL A 53 7.16 -11.91 -3.36
C VAL A 53 7.84 -11.30 -4.60
N ALA A 54 7.37 -10.13 -5.04
CA ALA A 54 7.97 -9.41 -6.15
C ALA A 54 9.38 -8.92 -5.81
N ALA A 55 9.61 -8.41 -4.59
CA ALA A 55 10.89 -7.91 -4.13
C ALA A 55 12.00 -8.97 -4.16
N LEU A 56 11.66 -10.20 -3.77
CA LEU A 56 12.59 -11.34 -3.72
C LEU A 56 12.55 -12.18 -5.00
N LYS A 57 11.83 -11.74 -6.03
CA LYS A 57 11.71 -12.43 -7.34
C LYS A 57 11.27 -13.89 -7.20
N LEU A 58 10.34 -14.16 -6.28
CA LEU A 58 9.80 -15.50 -6.10
C LEU A 58 8.77 -15.79 -7.20
N GLY A 59 8.94 -16.90 -7.91
CA GLY A 59 8.02 -17.30 -8.99
C GLY A 59 6.63 -17.72 -8.51
N LYS A 60 6.46 -18.00 -7.21
CA LYS A 60 5.17 -18.31 -6.60
C LYS A 60 5.12 -17.81 -5.17
N ARG A 61 3.91 -17.49 -4.70
CA ARG A 61 3.65 -17.16 -3.29
C ARG A 61 3.81 -18.41 -2.42
N PRO A 62 4.70 -18.40 -1.40
CA PRO A 62 4.81 -19.48 -0.42
C PRO A 62 3.54 -19.61 0.43
N THR A 63 3.36 -20.77 1.06
CA THR A 63 2.18 -21.05 1.90
C THR A 63 2.53 -21.21 3.38
N ASP A 64 3.82 -21.38 3.71
CA ASP A 64 4.26 -21.51 5.09
C ASP A 64 4.31 -20.15 5.79
N MET A 65 3.87 -20.13 7.06
CA MET A 65 3.73 -18.89 7.82
C MET A 65 5.07 -18.15 8.03
N PRO A 66 6.20 -18.81 8.36
CA PRO A 66 7.47 -18.11 8.55
C PRO A 66 7.92 -17.36 7.30
N THR A 67 7.83 -17.99 6.12
CA THR A 67 8.20 -17.32 4.87
C THR A 67 7.23 -16.19 4.54
N LEU A 68 5.92 -16.38 4.77
CA LEU A 68 4.94 -15.30 4.60
C LEU A 68 5.23 -14.08 5.50
N GLN A 69 5.67 -14.29 6.74
CA GLN A 69 6.07 -13.21 7.64
C GLN A 69 7.34 -12.51 7.14
N ALA A 70 8.34 -13.26 6.69
CA ALA A 70 9.56 -12.70 6.11
C ALA A 70 9.25 -11.85 4.87
N LEU A 71 8.36 -12.33 4.00
CA LEU A 71 7.89 -11.58 2.83
C LEU A 71 7.10 -10.34 3.22
N ALA A 72 6.23 -10.42 4.22
CA ALA A 72 5.51 -9.26 4.74
C ALA A 72 6.49 -8.21 5.25
N ALA A 73 7.50 -8.59 6.03
CA ALA A 73 8.52 -7.67 6.52
C ALA A 73 9.30 -6.99 5.37
N ALA A 74 9.70 -7.77 4.36
CA ALA A 74 10.43 -7.27 3.20
C ALA A 74 9.59 -6.33 2.31
N GLY A 75 8.29 -6.62 2.15
CA GLY A 75 7.40 -5.82 1.31
C GLY A 75 6.73 -4.65 2.02
N GLN A 76 6.56 -4.72 3.35
CA GLN A 76 5.89 -3.67 4.13
C GLN A 76 6.63 -2.33 4.01
N SER A 77 7.96 -2.32 4.14
CA SER A 77 8.75 -1.08 4.03
C SER A 77 8.59 -0.42 2.67
N ARG A 78 8.58 -1.22 1.59
CA ARG A 78 8.36 -0.74 0.21
C ARG A 78 6.95 -0.21 0.01
N LEU A 79 5.95 -0.89 0.55
CA LEU A 79 4.57 -0.44 0.48
C LEU A 79 4.38 0.91 1.19
N MET A 80 4.91 1.05 2.40
CA MET A 80 4.85 2.31 3.14
C MET A 80 5.65 3.41 2.45
N GLN A 81 6.79 3.09 1.84
CA GLN A 81 7.55 4.07 1.07
C GLN A 81 6.75 4.61 -0.12
N GLU A 82 6.02 3.76 -0.84
CA GLU A 82 5.16 4.21 -1.93
C GLU A 82 4.05 5.14 -1.43
N TYR A 83 3.36 4.76 -0.34
CA TYR A 83 2.36 5.64 0.29
C TYR A 83 2.97 6.96 0.75
N ASN A 84 4.15 6.95 1.38
CA ASN A 84 4.83 8.18 1.79
C ASN A 84 5.11 9.08 0.58
N VAL A 85 5.68 8.54 -0.49
CA VAL A 85 5.96 9.30 -1.71
C VAL A 85 4.70 9.92 -2.30
N GLN A 86 3.58 9.20 -2.35
CA GLN A 86 2.35 9.72 -2.95
C GLN A 86 1.60 10.69 -2.03
N LEU A 87 1.55 10.43 -0.72
CA LEU A 87 0.91 11.32 0.26
C LEU A 87 1.70 12.62 0.46
N ASP A 88 3.03 12.57 0.40
CA ASP A 88 3.91 13.74 0.55
C ASP A 88 3.69 14.76 -0.57
N ARG A 89 3.33 14.32 -1.80
CA ARG A 89 2.90 15.21 -2.89
C ARG A 89 1.68 16.07 -2.53
N HIS A 90 0.91 15.65 -1.54
CA HIS A 90 -0.24 16.35 -1.00
C HIS A 90 0.03 16.96 0.39
N GLN A 91 1.28 16.93 0.87
CA GLN A 91 1.72 17.40 2.19
C GLN A 91 1.08 16.65 3.36
N LEU A 92 0.68 15.38 3.14
CA LEU A 92 -0.02 14.57 4.15
C LEU A 92 0.92 13.62 4.93
N VAL A 93 2.22 13.88 4.93
CA VAL A 93 3.23 13.12 5.69
C VAL A 93 3.91 14.04 6.69
N GLY A 94 3.84 13.70 7.98
CA GLY A 94 4.46 14.49 9.05
C GLY A 94 3.69 15.73 9.51
N GLU A 95 2.40 15.83 9.14
CA GLU A 95 1.44 16.76 9.78
C GLU A 95 1.23 16.45 11.27
#